data_AF-A0AAD7F2N7-F1
#
_entry.id   AF-A0AAD7F2N7-F1
#
_cell.length_a   1.000
_cell.length_b   1.000
_cell.length_c   1.000
_cell.angle_alpha   90.00
_cell.angle_beta   90.00
_cell.angle_gamma   90.00
#
_symmetry.space_group_name_H-M   'P 1'
#
loop_
_entity.id
_entity.type
_entity.pdbx_description
1 polymer ?
#
loop_
_entity_poly.entity_id
_entity_poly.type
_entity_poly.pdbx_seq_one_letter_code
_entity_poly.pdbx_strand_id
1 'polypeptide(L)'
;TSYRLGRLPLALGMPVMVTQNFDVLNGVVNGATGIVKQIRYTVKDSGEKCIKSCIVYIPDMTGPALPNLPPKHAAVLADTVSM
;
A
#
# COMPACT_ATOMS: atom_id res chain seq x y z
N THR A 1 6.36 6.04 22.28
CA THR A 1 5.13 5.33 22.72
C THR A 1 4.70 4.37 21.62
N SER A 2 5.04 3.09 21.79
CA SER A 2 4.85 2.01 20.83
C SER A 2 3.41 1.48 20.83
N TYR A 3 2.44 2.33 20.51
CA TYR A 3 1.08 1.87 20.24
C TYR A 3 1.04 1.30 18.81
N ARG A 4 1.34 0.00 18.66
CA ARG A 4 1.04 -0.71 17.42
C ARG A 4 -0.48 -0.89 17.37
N LEU A 5 -1.13 -0.12 16.49
CA LEU A 5 -2.57 -0.22 16.17
C LEU A 5 -2.88 -1.57 15.50
N GLY A 6 -2.80 -2.68 16.25
CA GLY A 6 -3.19 -4.02 15.82
C GLY A 6 -2.75 -4.39 14.39
N ARG A 7 -3.59 -5.20 13.73
CA ARG A 7 -3.50 -5.45 12.28
C ARG A 7 -4.63 -4.67 11.62
N LEU A 8 -4.31 -3.82 10.64
CA LEU A 8 -5.33 -3.10 9.86
C LEU A 8 -5.92 -4.05 8.80
N PRO A 9 -7.22 -4.37 8.84
CA PRO A 9 -7.87 -5.04 7.72
C PRO A 9 -7.85 -4.13 6.50
N LEU A 10 -7.43 -4.67 5.35
CA LEU A 10 -7.39 -3.95 4.08
C LEU A 10 -8.45 -4.53 3.13
N ALA A 11 -9.22 -3.66 2.50
CA ALA A 11 -10.24 -4.04 1.53
C ALA A 11 -10.10 -3.23 0.22
N LEU A 12 -10.62 -3.78 -0.87
CA LEU A 12 -10.73 -3.04 -2.13
C LEU A 12 -11.66 -1.85 -1.95
N GLY A 13 -11.31 -0.71 -2.54
CA GLY A 13 -12.06 0.55 -2.40
C GLY A 13 -11.79 1.30 -1.10
N MET A 14 -11.01 0.73 -0.18
CA MET A 14 -10.73 1.37 1.11
C MET A 14 -9.82 2.61 0.93
N PRO A 15 -10.17 3.76 1.55
CA PRO A 15 -9.28 4.90 1.62
C PRO A 15 -8.11 4.59 2.56
N VAL A 16 -6.91 4.94 2.13
CA VAL A 16 -5.66 4.70 2.87
C VAL A 16 -4.77 5.92 2.81
N MET A 17 -3.88 6.03 3.80
CA MET A 17 -2.78 6.99 3.84
C MET A 17 -1.46 6.23 3.83
N VAL A 18 -0.55 6.64 2.96
CA VAL A 18 0.83 6.18 2.93
C VAL A 18 1.57 6.82 4.11
N THR A 19 2.22 6.02 4.94
CA THR A 19 2.85 6.49 6.19
C THR A 19 4.37 6.60 6.10
N GLN A 20 4.95 6.28 4.94
CA GLN A 20 6.38 6.30 4.70
C GLN A 20 6.68 6.86 3.30
N ASN A 21 7.80 7.56 3.18
CA ASN A 21 8.27 8.01 1.87
C ASN A 21 8.72 6.79 1.06
N PHE A 22 8.16 6.63 -0.14
CA PHE A 22 8.51 5.52 -1.04
C PHE A 22 9.08 6.04 -2.35
N ASP A 23 8.39 7.01 -2.97
CA ASP A 23 8.83 7.66 -4.21
C ASP A 23 8.50 9.15 -4.14
N VAL A 24 9.41 9.89 -3.49
CA VAL A 24 9.22 11.31 -3.18
C VAL A 24 9.11 12.16 -4.45
N LEU A 25 9.90 11.83 -5.48
CA LEU A 25 9.92 12.57 -6.73
C LEU A 25 8.60 12.48 -7.49
N ASN A 26 7.90 11.35 -7.34
CA ASN A 26 6.65 11.09 -8.06
C ASN A 26 5.39 11.23 -7.17
N GLY A 27 5.51 11.74 -5.95
CA GLY A 27 4.38 12.06 -5.07
C GLY A 27 3.90 10.93 -4.15
N VAL A 28 4.65 9.82 -4.04
CA VAL A 28 4.37 8.76 -3.05
C VAL A 28 5.15 9.05 -1.76
N VAL A 29 4.63 10.02 -1.02
CA VAL A 29 5.22 10.54 0.23
C VAL A 29 4.39 10.16 1.45
N ASN A 30 4.97 10.28 2.63
CA ASN A 30 4.23 10.21 3.88
C ASN A 30 3.11 11.26 3.88
N GLY A 31 1.88 10.82 4.15
CA GLY A 31 0.67 11.63 4.08
C GLY A 31 -0.07 11.54 2.76
N ALA A 32 0.51 10.94 1.70
CA ALA A 32 -0.20 10.72 0.44
C ALA A 32 -1.43 9.84 0.68
N THR A 33 -2.59 10.26 0.18
CA THR A 33 -3.85 9.53 0.36
C THR A 33 -4.28 8.87 -0.94
N GLY A 34 -5.00 7.76 -0.84
CA GLY A 34 -5.41 7.02 -2.02
C GLY A 34 -6.43 5.94 -1.74
N ILE A 35 -6.78 5.20 -2.79
CA ILE A 35 -7.78 4.14 -2.76
C ILE A 35 -7.14 2.80 -3.14
N VAL A 36 -7.36 1.77 -2.33
CA VAL A 36 -6.89 0.41 -2.63
C VAL A 36 -7.61 -0.16 -3.86
N LYS A 37 -6.87 -0.57 -4.87
CA LYS A 37 -7.38 -1.14 -6.14
C LYS A 37 -7.09 -2.62 -6.33
N GLN A 38 -6.02 -3.11 -5.71
CA GLN A 38 -5.67 -4.53 -5.77
C GLN A 38 -4.92 -4.94 -4.51
N ILE A 39 -5.10 -6.17 -4.06
CA ILE A 39 -4.42 -6.75 -2.90
C ILE A 39 -3.80 -8.07 -3.31
N ARG A 40 -2.52 -8.27 -2.97
CA ARG A 40 -1.83 -9.56 -3.07
C ARG A 40 -1.53 -10.06 -1.67
N TYR A 41 -1.88 -11.31 -1.40
CA TYR A 41 -1.69 -11.96 -0.11
C TYR A 41 -1.27 -13.41 -0.28
N THR A 42 -0.64 -13.96 0.75
CA THR A 42 -0.42 -15.40 0.92
C THR A 42 -1.40 -15.95 1.95
N VAL A 43 -1.73 -17.24 1.86
CA VAL A 43 -2.53 -17.93 2.86
C VAL A 43 -1.59 -18.80 3.69
N LYS A 44 -1.60 -18.64 5.01
CA LYS A 44 -0.87 -19.53 5.94
C LYS A 44 -1.61 -20.85 6.11
N ASP A 45 -0.93 -21.87 6.65
CA ASP A 45 -1.53 -23.17 6.98
C ASP A 45 -2.76 -23.05 7.91
N SER A 46 -2.80 -22.01 8.75
CA SER A 46 -3.95 -21.69 9.60
C SER A 46 -5.16 -21.10 8.87
N GLY A 47 -5.07 -20.90 7.55
CA GLY A 47 -6.09 -20.21 6.74
C GLY A 47 -6.03 -18.68 6.78
N GLU A 48 -5.10 -18.10 7.56
CA GLU A 48 -4.94 -16.66 7.67
C GLU A 48 -4.36 -16.04 6.38
N LYS A 49 -4.99 -14.97 5.88
CA LYS A 49 -4.50 -14.18 4.74
C LYS A 49 -3.51 -13.11 5.22
N CYS A 50 -2.28 -13.17 4.74
CA CYS A 50 -1.24 -12.19 5.03
C CYS A 50 -0.90 -11.37 3.79
N ILE A 51 -1.17 -10.07 3.85
CA ILE A 51 -0.92 -9.13 2.75
C ILE A 51 0.58 -9.03 2.48
N LYS A 52 0.95 -9.07 1.20
CA LYS A 52 2.32 -8.88 0.71
C LYS A 52 2.50 -7.57 -0.03
N SER A 53 1.47 -7.12 -0.73
CA SER A 53 1.45 -5.82 -1.39
C SER A 53 0.04 -5.42 -1.75
N CYS A 54 -0.17 -4.13 -2.02
CA CYS A 54 -1.38 -3.61 -2.62
C CYS A 54 -1.06 -2.60 -3.70
N ILE A 55 -1.99 -2.40 -4.62
CA ILE A 55 -1.97 -1.29 -5.56
C ILE A 55 -2.89 -0.20 -5.03
N VAL A 56 -2.39 1.01 -4.91
CA VAL A 56 -3.13 2.18 -4.43
C VAL A 56 -3.19 3.22 -5.53
N TYR A 57 -4.39 3.65 -5.88
CA TYR A 57 -4.58 4.84 -6.71
C TYR A 57 -4.36 6.09 -5.86
N ILE A 58 -3.40 6.92 -6.22
CA ILE A 58 -3.03 8.15 -5.51
C ILE A 58 -3.20 9.33 -6.47
N PRO A 59 -4.22 10.18 -6.29
CA PRO A 59 -4.56 11.23 -7.25
C PRO A 59 -3.45 12.26 -7.46
N ASP A 60 -2.60 12.46 -6.45
CA ASP A 60 -1.54 13.47 -6.44
C ASP A 60 -0.20 12.96 -7.01
N MET A 61 -0.14 11.70 -7.46
CA MET A 61 1.06 11.20 -8.14
C MET A 61 1.29 11.92 -9.47
N THR A 62 2.55 12.27 -9.71
CA THR A 62 3.01 13.00 -10.89
C THR A 62 3.90 12.17 -11.82
N GLY A 63 4.42 11.04 -11.33
CA GLY A 63 5.32 10.18 -12.10
C GLY A 63 4.65 9.40 -13.24
N PRO A 64 5.46 8.81 -14.13
CA PRO A 64 4.96 7.94 -15.19
C PRO A 64 4.26 6.69 -14.60
N ALA A 65 3.37 6.10 -15.40
CA ALA A 65 2.72 4.85 -15.01
C ALA A 65 3.75 3.71 -14.89
N LEU A 66 3.63 2.91 -13.83
CA LEU A 66 4.39 1.67 -13.71
C LEU A 66 3.98 0.68 -14.83
N PRO A 67 4.89 -0.17 -15.33
CA PRO A 67 4.54 -1.17 -16.34
C PRO A 67 3.33 -2.01 -15.92
N ASN A 68 2.37 -2.15 -16.83
CA ASN A 68 1.12 -2.90 -16.62
C ASN A 68 0.18 -2.32 -15.53
N LEU A 69 0.39 -1.08 -15.09
CA LEU A 69 -0.53 -0.36 -14.22
C LEU A 69 -1.05 0.91 -14.90
N PRO A 70 -2.29 1.33 -14.61
CA PRO A 70 -2.77 2.62 -15.07
C PRO A 70 -1.97 3.78 -14.42
N PRO A 71 -2.03 5.00 -15.00
CA PRO A 71 -1.43 6.18 -14.38
C PRO A 71 -1.87 6.35 -12.93
N LYS A 72 -1.01 6.96 -12.10
CA LYS A 72 -1.30 7.29 -10.70
C LYS A 72 -1.59 6.07 -9.79
N HIS A 73 -1.11 4.89 -10.18
CA HIS A 73 -1.18 3.69 -9.35
C HIS A 73 0.20 3.37 -8.79
N ALA A 74 0.31 3.44 -7.46
CA ALA A 74 1.51 3.04 -6.73
C ALA A 74 1.41 1.57 -6.29
N ALA A 75 2.53 0.86 -6.38
CA ALA A 75 2.69 -0.44 -5.74
C ALA A 75 3.24 -0.24 -4.32
N VAL A 76 2.42 -0.52 -3.32
CA VAL A 76 2.83 -0.48 -1.91
C VAL A 76 3.19 -1.89 -1.48
N LEU A 77 4.44 -2.07 -1.05
CA LEU A 77 4.95 -3.36 -0.61
C LEU A 77 4.83 -3.46 0.92
N ALA A 78 4.55 -4.66 1.41
CA ALA A 78 4.63 -4.92 2.84
C ALA A 78 6.11 -4.79 3.26
N ASP A 79 6.37 -3.84 4.15
CA ASP A 79 7.69 -3.73 4.77
C ASP A 79 7.87 -4.86 5.80
N THR A 80 9.02 -5.53 5.74
CA THR A 80 9.39 -6.55 6.73
C THR A 80 10.15 -5.87 7.84
N VAL A 81 9.48 -5.62 8.97
CA VAL A 81 10.19 -5.38 10.23
C VAL A 81 10.54 -6.75 10.80
N SER A 82 11.79 -7.18 10.66
CA SER A 82 12.34 -8.26 11.47
C SER A 82 12.11 -7.91 12.93
N MET A 83 11.36 -8.74 13.66
CA MET A 83 11.32 -8.64 15.13
C MET A 83 12.59 -9.28 15.71
#